data_AF-A0AA41BAM0-F1
#
_entry.id   AF-A0AA41BAM0-F1
#
_cell.length_a   1.000
_cell.length_b   1.000
_cell.length_c   1.000
_cell.angle_alpha   90.00
_cell.angle_beta   90.00
_cell.angle_gamma   90.00
#
_symmetry.space_group_name_H-M   'P 1'
#
loop_
_entity.id
_entity.type
_entity.pdbx_description
1 polymer ?
#
loop_
_entity_poly.entity_id
_entity_poly.type
_entity_poly.pdbx_seq_one_letter_code
_entity_poly.pdbx_strand_id
1 'polypeptide(L)' 'MAQIGITPIHPKDFKKIHDFSTYQMSRLSGYSVEAVKNWLADESSSRFVEPKPYVLNHFGAIHSCLARS' A
#
# COMPACT_ATOMS: atom_id res chain seq x y z
N MET A 1 -5.61 17.39 -19.37
CA MET A 1 -5.00 16.22 -18.70
C MET A 1 -5.81 15.95 -17.45
N ALA A 2 -6.54 14.84 -17.40
CA ALA A 2 -7.25 14.47 -16.16
C ALA A 2 -6.18 14.22 -15.11
N GLN A 3 -6.06 15.11 -14.12
CA GLN A 3 -5.44 14.74 -12.87
C GLN A 3 -6.34 13.65 -12.31
N ILE A 4 -5.97 12.39 -12.51
CA ILE A 4 -6.52 11.31 -11.69
C ILE A 4 -6.04 11.69 -10.30
N GLY A 5 -6.91 12.30 -9.51
CA GLY A 5 -6.62 12.72 -8.14
C GLY A 5 -6.41 11.48 -7.29
N ILE A 6 -5.23 10.87 -7.43
CA ILE A 6 -4.84 9.71 -6.65
C ILE A 6 -4.54 10.24 -5.27
N THR A 7 -5.37 9.85 -4.30
CA THR A 7 -5.07 10.12 -2.90
C THR A 7 -4.01 9.10 -2.46
N PRO A 8 -2.79 9.51 -2.09
CA PRO A 8 -1.77 8.58 -1.62
C PRO A 8 -2.24 7.86 -0.36
N ILE A 9 -2.00 6.55 -0.27
CA ILE A 9 -2.40 5.72 0.88
C ILE A 9 -1.22 4.90 1.35
N HIS A 10 -0.97 4.94 2.66
CA HIS A 10 0.07 4.10 3.26
C HIS A 10 -0.35 2.61 3.25
N PRO A 11 0.57 1.66 3.00
CA PRO A 11 0.26 0.22 3.00
C PRO A 11 -0.45 -0.24 4.30
N LYS A 12 -0.09 0.33 5.45
CA LYS A 12 -0.77 0.06 6.74
C LYS A 12 -2.25 0.47 6.71
N ASP A 13 -2.56 1.65 6.17
CA ASP A 13 -3.94 2.14 6.11
C ASP A 13 -4.73 1.38 5.04
N PHE A 14 -4.11 1.09 3.89
CA PHE A 14 -4.71 0.24 2.87
C PHE A 14 -5.11 -1.13 3.44
N LYS A 15 -4.24 -1.73 4.25
CA LYS A 15 -4.55 -2.99 4.95
C LYS A 15 -5.73 -2.86 5.90
N LYS A 16 -5.81 -1.78 6.68
CA LYS A 16 -6.92 -1.54 7.61
C LYS A 16 -8.26 -1.34 6.88
N ILE A 17 -8.25 -0.67 5.73
CA ILE A 17 -9.46 -0.36 4.96
C ILE A 17 -10.02 -1.62 4.28
N HIS A 18 -9.16 -2.43 3.66
CA HIS A 18 -9.58 -3.58 2.85
C HIS A 18 -9.45 -4.94 3.54
N ASP A 19 -8.89 -4.98 4.75
CA ASP A 19 -8.60 -6.20 5.53
C ASP A 19 -7.76 -7.26 4.79
N PHE A 20 -6.93 -6.84 3.83
CA PHE A 20 -6.13 -7.77 3.04
C PHE A 20 -4.97 -8.36 3.83
N SER A 21 -4.72 -9.65 3.60
CA SER A 21 -3.49 -10.29 4.04
C SER A 21 -2.27 -9.70 3.32
N THR A 22 -1.09 -9.78 3.94
CA THR A 22 0.17 -9.33 3.35
C THR A 22 0.46 -10.01 2.00
N TYR A 23 0.03 -11.27 1.83
CA TYR A 23 0.16 -12.00 0.58
C TYR A 23 -0.77 -11.44 -0.52
N GLN A 24 -2.03 -11.15 -0.21
CA GLN A 24 -2.97 -10.52 -1.15
C GLN A 24 -2.48 -9.13 -1.56
N MET A 25 -1.98 -8.33 -0.62
CA MET A 25 -1.40 -7.03 -0.92
C MET A 25 -0.20 -7.15 -1.88
N SER A 26 0.71 -8.10 -1.63
CA SER A 26 1.84 -8.39 -2.52
C SER A 26 1.39 -8.79 -3.93
N ARG A 27 0.36 -9.65 -4.04
CA ARG A 27 -0.24 -10.06 -5.33
C ARG A 27 -0.88 -8.90 -6.09
N LEU A 28 -1.58 -8.00 -5.39
CA LEU A 28 -2.26 -6.84 -5.98
C LEU A 28 -1.26 -5.75 -6.40
N SER A 29 -0.29 -5.44 -5.55
CA SER A 29 0.64 -4.34 -5.76
C SER A 29 1.87 -4.72 -6.58
N GLY A 30 2.12 -6.02 -6.78
CA GLY A 30 3.32 -6.54 -7.45
C GLY A 30 4.62 -6.38 -6.65
N TYR A 31 4.55 -5.93 -5.40
CA TYR A 31 5.72 -5.83 -4.52
C TYR A 31 5.98 -7.17 -3.83
N SER A 32 7.23 -7.44 -3.45
CA SER A 32 7.56 -8.65 -2.70
C SER A 32 6.86 -8.67 -1.34
N VAL A 33 6.53 -9.87 -0.85
CA VAL A 33 5.90 -10.06 0.46
C VAL A 33 6.77 -9.45 1.57
N GLU A 34 8.09 -9.52 1.45
CA GLU A 34 9.03 -8.92 2.41
C GLU A 34 8.97 -7.39 2.42
N ALA A 35 8.92 -6.75 1.24
CA ALA A 35 8.77 -5.29 1.17
C ALA A 35 7.46 -4.84 1.85
N VAL A 36 6.36 -5.54 1.58
CA VAL A 36 5.07 -5.26 2.23
C VAL A 36 5.15 -5.48 3.74
N LYS A 37 5.79 -6.57 4.22
CA LYS A 37 6.00 -6.80 5.66
C LYS A 37 6.79 -5.67 6.31
N ASN A 38 7.83 -5.16 5.67
CA ASN A 38 8.65 -4.07 6.20
C ASN A 38 7.85 -2.76 6.32
N TRP A 39 7.00 -2.43 5.35
CA TRP A 39 6.13 -1.25 5.43
C TRP A 39 5.01 -1.39 6.46
N LEU A 40 4.59 -2.63 6.76
CA LEU A 40 3.60 -2.92 7.78
C LEU A 40 4.17 -3.04 9.19
N ALA A 41 5.50 -3.17 9.34
CA ALA A 41 6.15 -3.28 10.63
C ALA A 41 5.94 -2.01 11.48
N ASP A 42 6.01 -2.16 12.80
CA ASP A 42 5.96 -1.03 13.72
C ASP A 42 7.15 -0.09 13.50
N GLU A 43 6.96 1.23 13.61
CA GLU A 43 8.01 2.22 13.33
C GLU A 43 9.23 2.10 14.27
N SER A 44 9.05 1.51 15.46
CA SER A 44 10.14 1.19 16.38
C SER A 44 10.95 -0.05 15.98
N SER A 45 10.46 -0.84 15.02
CA SER A 45 11.12 -2.07 14.58
C SER A 45 12.29 -1.80 13.66
N SER A 46 13.41 -2.51 13.87
CA SER A 46 14.58 -2.46 12.97
C SER A 46 14.27 -2.95 11.54
N ARG A 47 13.12 -3.59 11.33
CA ARG A 47 12.65 -4.06 10.02
C ARG A 47 11.73 -3.05 9.32
N PHE A 48 11.32 -1.99 10.02
CA PHE A 48 10.48 -0.97 9.42
C PHE A 48 11.26 -0.20 8.37
N VAL A 49 10.61 -0.04 7.22
CA VAL A 49 11.10 0.78 6.13
C VAL A 49 9.97 1.74 5.78
N GLU A 50 10.27 3.03 5.72
CA GLU A 50 9.28 3.99 5.26
C GLU A 50 9.03 3.80 3.76
N PRO A 51 7.77 3.58 3.33
CA PRO A 51 7.45 3.43 1.91
C PRO A 51 7.66 4.76 1.18
N LYS A 52 8.35 4.68 0.03
CA LYS A 52 8.62 5.84 -0.81
C LYS A 52 7.31 6.45 -1.35
N PRO A 53 7.29 7.75 -1.73
CA PRO A 53 6.08 8.42 -2.23
C PRO A 53 5.38 7.71 -3.39
N TYR A 54 6.12 7.09 -4.31
CA TYR A 54 5.52 6.34 -5.42
C TYR A 54 4.77 5.07 -4.95
N VAL A 55 5.17 4.46 -3.82
CA VAL A 55 4.48 3.33 -3.21
C VAL A 55 3.13 3.79 -2.67
N LEU A 56 3.11 4.94 -1.98
CA LEU A 56 1.88 5.54 -1.46
C LEU A 56 0.89 5.85 -2.59
N ASN A 57 1.39 6.44 -3.69
CA ASN A 57 0.59 6.71 -4.87
C ASN A 57 0.07 5.41 -5.52
N HIS A 58 0.89 4.36 -5.58
CA HIS A 58 0.48 3.09 -6.16
C HIS A 58 -0.66 2.44 -5.35
N PHE A 59 -0.55 2.38 -4.01
CA PHE A 59 -1.64 1.87 -3.16
C PHE A 59 -2.88 2.77 -3.22
N GLY A 60 -2.70 4.09 -3.32
CA GLY A 60 -3.79 5.03 -3.57
C GLY A 60 -4.54 4.77 -4.89
N ALA A 61 -3.81 4.46 -5.95
CA ALA A 61 -4.37 4.12 -7.25
C ALA A 61 -5.14 2.79 -7.20
N ILE A 62 -4.58 1.77 -6.55
CA ILE A 62 -5.25 0.47 -6.34
C ILE A 62 -6.54 0.67 -5.55
N HIS A 63 -6.51 1.42 -4.44
CA HIS A 63 -7.72 1.72 -3.66
C HIS A 63 -8.77 2.43 -4.50
N SER A 64 -8.38 3.43 -5.29
CA SER A 64 -9.30 4.15 -6.17
C SER A 64 -9.92 3.24 -7.24
N CYS A 65 -9.19 2.21 -7.69
CA CYS A 65 -9.69 1.19 -8.60
C CYS A 65 -10.72 0.28 -7.91
N LEU A 66 -10.39 -0.22 -6.73
CA LEU A 66 -11.26 -1.11 -5.93
C LEU A 66 -12.52 -0.41 -5.41
N ALA A 67 -12.46 0.89 -5.13
CA ALA A 67 -13.62 1.67 -4.68
C ALA A 67 -14.62 2.00 -5.82
N ARG A 68 -14.20 1.82 -7.08
CA ARG A 68 -15.04 2.04 -8.27
C ARG A 68 -15.71 0.77 -8.79
N SER A 69 -15.30 -0.39 -8.28
CA SER A 69 -15.83 -1.73 -8.61
C SER A 69 -16.87 -2.19 -7.60
#